data_AF-A0A8D0KT44-F1
#
_entry.id   AF-A0A8D0KT44-F1
#
_cell.length_a   1.000
_cell.length_b   1.000
_cell.length_c   1.000
_cell.angle_alpha   90.00
_cell.angle_beta   90.00
_cell.angle_gamma   90.00
#
_symmetry.space_group_name_H-M   'P 1'
#
loop_
_entity.id
_entity.type
_entity.pdbx_description
1 polymer ?
#
loop_
_entity_poly.entity_id
_entity_poly.type
_entity_poly.pdbx_seq_one_letter_code
_entity_poly.pdbx_strand_id
1 'polypeptide(L)'
;MYSLIFTFLYTSPIFLACFFSLFFSRSGGLACAKEAAQFGRKVAVLDYVEPSPQGTKWGLGGTCVNVGCIPKKLMHQAALLGSALKDAQHYGWNIAQPVHHTW
;
A
#
# COMPACT_ATOMS: atom_id res chain seq x y z
N MET A 1 -12.19 -23.15 -6.95
CA MET A 1 -10.99 -22.51 -7.54
C MET A 1 -9.75 -22.52 -6.62
N TYR A 2 -9.89 -22.77 -5.30
CA TYR A 2 -8.75 -22.82 -4.36
C TYR A 2 -7.95 -24.14 -4.37
N SER A 3 -8.52 -25.23 -4.89
CA SER A 3 -7.89 -26.56 -4.81
C SER A 3 -6.77 -26.78 -5.84
N LEU A 4 -6.81 -26.11 -7.00
CA LEU A 4 -5.82 -26.31 -8.08
C LEU A 4 -4.48 -25.60 -7.86
N ILE A 5 -4.45 -24.58 -7.00
CA ILE A 5 -3.23 -23.82 -6.68
C ILE A 5 -2.32 -24.63 -5.74
N PHE A 6 -2.90 -25.44 -4.85
CA PHE A 6 -2.15 -26.23 -3.88
C PHE A 6 -1.34 -27.35 -4.55
N THR A 7 -1.82 -27.92 -5.66
CA THR A 7 -1.18 -29.05 -6.33
C THR A 7 0.08 -28.66 -7.10
N PHE A 8 0.23 -27.39 -7.50
CA PHE A 8 1.43 -26.90 -8.21
C PHE A 8 2.63 -26.60 -7.31
N LEU A 9 2.43 -26.55 -5.99
CA LEU A 9 3.49 -26.26 -5.02
C LEU A 9 4.26 -27.50 -4.56
N TYR A 10 3.77 -28.71 -4.83
CA TYR A 10 4.35 -29.94 -4.28
C TYR A 10 5.39 -30.63 -5.17
N THR A 11 5.71 -30.09 -6.35
CA THR A 11 6.49 -30.83 -7.38
C THR A 11 7.81 -30.19 -7.83
N SER A 12 8.32 -29.11 -7.22
CA SER A 12 9.66 -28.60 -7.59
C SER A 12 10.45 -27.95 -6.46
N PRO A 13 11.77 -28.26 -6.29
CA PRO A 13 12.58 -27.83 -5.15
C PRO A 13 13.14 -26.39 -5.27
N ILE A 14 12.59 -25.53 -6.15
CA ILE A 14 13.25 -24.25 -6.54
C ILE A 14 12.33 -23.02 -6.40
N PHE A 15 11.03 -23.17 -6.17
CA PHE A 15 10.11 -22.04 -6.04
C PHE A 15 9.91 -21.67 -4.57
N LEU A 16 10.57 -20.60 -4.12
CA LEU A 16 10.21 -19.93 -2.87
C LEU A 16 8.94 -19.11 -3.15
N ALA A 17 7.79 -19.78 -3.19
CA ALA A 17 6.51 -19.12 -3.25
C ALA A 17 6.24 -18.51 -1.87
N CYS A 18 6.49 -17.21 -1.72
CA CYS A 18 6.10 -16.47 -0.53
C CYS A 18 4.58 -16.26 -0.60
N PHE A 19 3.83 -17.34 -0.30
CA PHE A 19 2.38 -17.34 -0.25
C PHE A 19 1.91 -16.62 1.01
N PHE A 20 1.94 -15.29 0.97
CA PHE A 20 1.43 -14.47 2.07
C PHE A 20 -0.07 -14.23 1.89
N SER A 21 -0.83 -15.23 2.29
CA SER A 21 -2.27 -15.14 2.49
C SER A 21 -2.63 -13.95 3.38
N LEU A 22 -3.43 -13.05 2.80
CA LEU A 22 -4.37 -12.09 3.38
C LEU A 22 -3.90 -11.04 4.40
N PHE A 23 -2.82 -11.26 5.17
CA PHE A 23 -2.40 -10.34 6.24
C PHE A 23 -1.00 -9.74 6.05
N PHE A 24 -0.16 -10.43 5.27
CA PHE A 24 1.25 -10.09 5.06
C PHE A 24 1.63 -9.82 3.60
N SER A 25 0.64 -9.64 2.68
CA SER A 25 0.79 -8.69 1.56
C SER A 25 0.79 -7.27 2.13
N ARG A 26 1.74 -7.05 3.02
CA ARG A 26 2.13 -5.81 3.66
C ARG A 26 3.58 -5.63 3.21
N SER A 27 4.11 -4.41 3.27
CA SER A 27 5.46 -4.04 2.79
C SER A 27 6.56 -5.11 2.94
N GLY A 28 6.54 -5.94 3.99
CA GLY A 28 7.45 -7.07 4.20
C GLY A 28 7.40 -8.20 3.16
N GLY A 29 6.23 -8.57 2.61
CA GLY A 29 6.12 -9.66 1.63
C GLY A 29 6.78 -9.29 0.28
N LEU A 30 6.56 -8.06 -0.18
CA LEU A 30 7.21 -7.51 -1.37
C LEU A 30 8.72 -7.29 -1.16
N ALA A 31 9.13 -6.87 0.04
CA ALA A 31 10.55 -6.74 0.37
C ALA A 31 11.27 -8.10 0.33
N CYS A 32 10.71 -9.13 0.98
CA CYS A 32 11.28 -10.48 0.97
C CYS A 32 11.38 -11.06 -0.45
N ALA A 33 10.33 -10.87 -1.27
CA ALA A 33 10.34 -11.31 -2.65
C ALA A 33 11.44 -10.62 -3.48
N LYS A 34 11.64 -9.32 -3.26
CA LYS A 34 12.70 -8.55 -3.92
C LYS A 34 14.09 -9.03 -3.53
N GLU A 35 14.34 -9.24 -2.24
CA GLU A 35 15.62 -9.76 -1.76
C GLU A 35 15.90 -11.17 -2.33
N ALA A 36 14.92 -12.08 -2.29
CA ALA A 36 15.06 -13.42 -2.85
C ALA A 36 15.32 -13.42 -4.37
N ALA A 37 14.73 -12.47 -5.11
CA ALA A 37 15.00 -12.28 -6.54
C ALA A 37 16.42 -11.78 -6.80
N GLN A 38 16.98 -10.92 -5.94
CA GLN A 38 18.36 -10.46 -6.04
C GLN A 38 19.37 -11.60 -5.88
N PHE A 39 19.04 -12.62 -5.07
CA PHE A 39 19.85 -13.84 -4.93
C PHE A 39 19.65 -14.86 -6.07
N GLY A 40 19.01 -14.48 -7.17
CA GLY A 40 18.83 -15.34 -8.36
C GLY A 40 17.82 -16.46 -8.17
N ARG A 41 16.97 -16.40 -7.15
CA ARG A 41 15.91 -17.38 -6.93
C ARG A 41 14.68 -17.03 -7.77
N LYS A 42 13.96 -18.07 -8.22
CA LYS A 42 12.69 -17.89 -8.93
C LYS A 42 11.61 -17.59 -7.89
N VAL A 43 11.09 -16.36 -7.92
CA VAL A 43 10.09 -15.87 -6.98
C VAL A 43 8.81 -15.54 -7.75
N ALA A 44 7.68 -15.99 -7.23
CA ALA A 44 6.36 -15.58 -7.70
C ALA A 44 5.64 -14.88 -6.55
N VAL A 45 5.06 -13.71 -6.84
CA VAL A 45 4.25 -12.95 -5.90
C VAL A 45 2.80 -13.00 -6.37
N LEU A 46 1.93 -13.54 -5.51
CA LEU A 46 0.50 -13.59 -5.75
C LEU A 46 -0.18 -12.63 -4.77
N ASP A 47 -0.71 -11.54 -5.30
CA ASP A 47 -1.43 -10.54 -4.52
C ASP A 47 -2.90 -10.54 -4.97
N TYR A 48 -3.80 -10.87 -4.05
CA TYR A 48 -5.23 -10.86 -4.30
C TYR A 48 -5.93 -10.13 -3.17
N VAL A 49 -6.71 -9.12 -3.55
CA VAL A 49 -7.50 -8.31 -2.64
C VAL A 49 -8.96 -8.72 -2.79
N GLU A 50 -9.50 -9.32 -1.75
CA GLU A 50 -10.94 -9.56 -1.64
C GLU A 50 -11.67 -8.20 -1.55
N PRO A 51 -12.73 -8.00 -2.35
CA PRO A 51 -13.48 -6.75 -2.31
C PRO A 51 -14.17 -6.59 -0.95
N SER A 52 -14.22 -5.35 -0.46
CA SER A 52 -14.96 -5.04 0.78
C SER A 52 -16.47 -5.29 0.60
N PRO A 53 -17.27 -5.30 1.69
CA PRO A 53 -18.73 -5.38 1.59
C PRO A 53 -19.36 -4.29 0.72
N GLN A 54 -18.64 -3.17 0.53
CA GLN A 54 -19.03 -2.04 -0.32
C GLN A 54 -18.49 -2.15 -1.75
N GLY A 55 -17.89 -3.29 -2.13
CA GLY A 55 -17.34 -3.54 -3.46
C GLY A 55 -16.02 -2.83 -3.75
N THR A 56 -15.40 -2.18 -2.77
CA THR A 56 -14.12 -1.49 -3.00
C THR A 56 -12.98 -2.49 -3.09
N LYS A 57 -12.17 -2.35 -4.15
CA LYS A 57 -10.95 -3.11 -4.40
C LYS A 57 -9.83 -2.15 -4.75
N TRP A 58 -8.61 -2.48 -4.34
CA TRP A 58 -7.41 -1.73 -4.70
C TRP A 58 -6.41 -2.61 -5.44
N GLY A 59 -5.39 -1.95 -6.02
CA GLY A 59 -4.34 -2.60 -6.79
C GLY A 59 -3.24 -3.22 -5.92
N LEU A 60 -2.12 -3.52 -6.58
CA LEU A 60 -0.92 -4.06 -5.95
C LEU A 60 -0.36 -3.13 -4.87
N GLY A 61 0.40 -3.69 -3.92
CA GLY A 61 1.12 -2.91 -2.90
C GLY A 61 0.53 -3.01 -1.49
N GLY A 62 -0.51 -3.83 -1.32
CA GLY A 62 -1.05 -4.15 0.00
C GLY A 62 -1.79 -3.00 0.68
N THR A 63 -2.08 -3.19 1.96
CA THR A 63 -2.91 -2.26 2.74
C THR A 63 -2.22 -0.94 3.04
N CYS A 64 -0.91 -0.95 3.33
CA CYS A 64 -0.14 0.24 3.74
C CYS A 64 -0.15 1.34 2.66
N VAL A 65 -0.01 0.94 1.40
CA VAL A 65 0.04 1.84 0.24
C VAL A 65 -1.35 2.33 -0.14
N ASN A 66 -2.32 1.42 -0.20
CA ASN A 66 -3.62 1.72 -0.80
C ASN A 66 -4.65 2.30 0.20
N VAL A 67 -4.70 1.76 1.43
CA VAL A 67 -5.77 2.06 2.40
C VAL A 67 -5.25 2.23 3.83
N GLY A 68 -3.95 2.49 3.99
CA GLY A 68 -3.26 2.44 5.26
C GLY A 68 -2.43 3.69 5.52
N CYS A 69 -1.16 3.49 5.85
CA CYS A 69 -0.27 4.55 6.33
C CYS A 69 -0.08 5.69 5.33
N ILE A 70 0.01 5.39 4.03
CA ILE A 70 0.24 6.41 2.99
C ILE A 70 -0.96 7.37 2.86
N PRO A 71 -2.19 6.91 2.55
CA PRO A 71 -3.33 7.82 2.44
C PRO A 71 -3.64 8.52 3.76
N LYS A 72 -3.50 7.82 4.90
CA LYS A 72 -3.65 8.43 6.23
C LYS A 72 -2.66 9.58 6.44
N LYS A 73 -1.39 9.40 6.09
CA LYS A 73 -0.37 10.44 6.25
C LYS A 73 -0.64 11.63 5.33
N LEU A 74 -1.05 11.40 4.09
CA LEU A 74 -1.40 12.47 3.16
C LEU A 74 -2.57 13.31 3.67
N MET A 75 -3.64 12.67 4.14
CA MET A 75 -4.78 13.37 4.74
C MET A 75 -4.37 14.15 6.00
N HIS A 76 -3.51 13.55 6.83
CA HIS A 76 -2.99 14.25 8.01
C HIS A 76 -2.13 15.46 7.64
N GLN A 77 -1.28 15.37 6.61
CA GLN A 77 -0.51 16.51 6.12
C GLN A 77 -1.39 17.60 5.54
N ALA A 78 -2.46 17.25 4.81
CA ALA A 78 -3.43 18.23 4.33
C ALA A 78 -4.09 19.00 5.49
N ALA A 79 -4.44 18.32 6.57
CA ALA A 79 -4.97 18.96 7.78
C ALA A 79 -3.93 19.91 8.43
N LEU A 80 -2.67 19.49 8.52
CA LEU A 80 -1.59 20.32 9.06
C LEU A 80 -1.33 21.56 8.21
N LEU A 81 -1.41 21.45 6.87
CA LEU A 81 -1.28 22.59 5.96
C LEU A 81 -2.37 23.63 6.19
N GLY A 82 -3.60 23.21 6.46
CA GLY A 82 -4.69 24.12 6.80
C GLY A 82 -4.41 24.95 8.04
N SER A 83 -3.79 24.36 9.07
CA SER A 83 -3.35 25.08 10.26
C SER A 83 -2.14 25.97 9.97
N ALA A 84 -1.14 25.45 9.25
CA ALA A 84 0.07 26.18 8.90
C ALA A 84 -0.22 27.44 8.08
N LEU A 85 -1.23 27.43 7.21
CA LEU A 85 -1.66 28.61 6.45
C LEU A 85 -2.24 29.71 7.35
N LYS A 86 -2.91 29.35 8.44
CA LYS A 86 -3.39 30.33 9.43
C LYS A 86 -2.21 30.94 10.18
N ASP A 87 -1.28 30.10 10.61
CA ASP A 87 -0.09 30.54 11.34
C ASP A 87 0.81 31.42 10.47
N ALA A 88 0.92 31.14 9.17
CA ALA A 88 1.78 31.90 8.26
C ALA A 88 1.45 33.40 8.22
N GLN A 89 0.18 33.78 8.42
CA GLN A 89 -0.22 35.19 8.51
C GLN A 89 0.47 35.91 9.67
N HIS A 90 0.63 35.23 10.81
CA HIS A 90 1.34 35.77 11.97
C HIS A 90 2.85 35.87 11.75
N TYR A 91 3.40 35.05 10.86
CA TYR A 91 4.81 35.11 10.44
C TYR A 91 5.08 36.12 9.32
N GLY A 92 4.10 36.96 8.98
CA GLY A 92 4.25 38.02 7.97
C GLY A 92 4.00 37.57 6.53
N TRP A 93 3.49 36.36 6.31
CA TRP A 93 3.09 35.91 4.98
C TRP A 93 1.74 36.52 4.60
N ASN A 94 1.73 37.32 3.53
CA ASN A 94 0.50 37.93 3.02
C ASN A 94 -0.28 36.91 2.17
N ILE A 95 -1.22 36.19 2.79
CA ILE A 95 -2.07 35.21 2.14
C ILE A 95 -3.46 35.83 1.91
N ALA A 96 -3.90 35.86 0.65
CA ALA A 96 -5.25 36.31 0.29
C ALA A 96 -6.31 35.31 0.81
N GLN A 97 -7.08 35.72 1.82
CA GLN A 97 -8.25 34.97 2.28
C GLN A 97 -9.48 35.33 1.44
N PRO A 98 -10.40 34.39 1.15
CA PRO A 98 -10.43 32.99 1.59
C PRO A 98 -9.67 32.04 0.66
N VAL A 99 -8.84 31.16 1.22
CA VAL A 99 -8.23 30.05 0.48
C VAL A 99 -9.29 28.96 0.30
N HIS A 100 -9.86 28.87 -0.91
CA HIS A 100 -10.89 27.89 -1.24
C HIS A 100 -10.27 26.58 -1.75
N HIS A 101 -10.64 25.45 -1.16
CA HIS A 101 -10.27 24.13 -1.66
C HIS A 101 -11.30 23.72 -2.74
N THR A 102 -10.88 23.55 -4.00
CA THR A 102 -11.75 23.20 -5.13
C THR A 102 -11.85 21.70 -5.41
N TRP A 103 -11.65 20.86 -4.41
CA TRP A 103 -11.69 19.40 -4.54
C TRP A 103 -12.71 18.75 -3.62
#